data_AF-A0A1E7HY75-F1
#
_entry.id   AF-A0A1E7HY75-F1
#
_cell.length_a   1.000
_cell.length_b   1.000
_cell.length_c   1.000
_cell.angle_alpha   90.00
_cell.angle_beta   90.00
_cell.angle_gamma   90.00
#
_symmetry.space_group_name_H-M   'P 1'
#
loop_
_entity.id
_entity.type
_entity.pdbx_description
1 polymer ?
#
loop_
_entity_poly.entity_id
_entity_poly.type
_entity_poly.pdbx_seq_one_letter_code
_entity_poly.pdbx_strand_id
1 'polypeptide(L)'
;MPRNLRVFIIISVFMLVLGCSKTSTNTQSVDLQPSGGSEITYGVAKKNIVIGKTRQEDVIKLFGSPDNMIMRQGRELWIYDRFRVESSSESSSGYGTLILFGGSSRKSTVSTQTKTLTVILDFNKVGIVEDFSMRVGGY
;
A
#
# COMPACT_ATOMS: atom_id res chain seq x y z
N MET A 1 32.05 7.71 51.86
CA MET A 1 30.83 7.28 51.14
C MET A 1 30.58 5.80 51.42
N PRO A 2 29.39 5.41 51.90
CA PRO A 2 29.16 4.03 52.32
C PRO A 2 29.17 3.07 51.11
N ARG A 3 29.89 1.95 51.24
CA ARG A 3 30.09 0.93 50.19
C ARG A 3 28.77 0.43 49.59
N ASN A 4 27.71 0.41 50.39
CA ASN A 4 26.36 -0.03 50.03
C ASN A 4 25.67 0.94 49.07
N LEU A 5 26.01 2.24 49.13
CA LEU A 5 25.46 3.26 48.22
C LEU A 5 26.00 3.10 46.80
N ARG A 6 27.26 2.66 46.64
CA ARG A 6 27.86 2.39 45.33
C ARG A 6 27.21 1.18 44.65
N VAL A 7 26.88 0.14 45.42
CA VAL A 7 26.21 -1.07 44.90
C VAL A 7 24.79 -0.76 44.45
N PHE A 8 24.06 0.07 45.20
CA PHE A 8 22.69 0.48 44.84
C PHE A 8 22.66 1.31 43.55
N ILE A 9 23.66 2.18 43.34
CA ILE A 9 23.81 2.96 42.11
C ILE A 9 24.09 2.05 40.91
N ILE A 10 24.95 1.04 41.05
CA ILE A 10 25.28 0.11 39.95
C ILE A 10 24.05 -0.73 39.53
N ILE A 11 23.24 -1.17 40.49
CA ILE A 11 22.03 -1.98 40.20
C ILE A 11 20.96 -1.14 39.49
N SER A 12 20.78 0.12 39.88
CA SER A 12 19.85 1.06 39.23
C SER A 12 20.22 1.32 37.78
N VAL A 13 21.51 1.47 37.48
CA VAL A 13 22.02 1.69 36.11
C VAL A 13 21.81 0.46 35.22
N PHE A 14 21.92 -0.76 35.77
CA PHE A 14 21.72 -2.00 35.00
C PHE A 14 20.26 -2.21 34.57
N MET A 15 19.29 -1.78 35.39
CA MET A 15 17.85 -1.89 35.09
C MET A 15 17.39 -0.95 33.96
N LEU A 16 18.14 0.12 33.66
CA LEU A 16 17.82 1.08 32.60
C LEU A 16 18.14 0.58 31.18
N VAL A 17 18.87 -0.53 31.03
CA VAL A 17 19.40 -0.98 29.73
C VAL A 17 18.46 -1.97 29.00
N LEU A 18 17.38 -2.44 29.63
CA LEU A 18 16.48 -3.46 29.06
C LEU A 18 15.20 -2.93 28.39
N GLY A 19 15.03 -1.60 28.30
CA GLY A 19 13.82 -0.99 27.74
C GLY A 19 13.97 -0.46 26.32
N CYS A 20 13.90 -1.32 25.30
CA CYS A 20 13.76 -0.87 23.90
C CYS A 20 12.65 -1.65 23.19
N SER A 21 11.41 -1.16 23.32
CA SER A 21 10.24 -1.71 22.61
C SER A 21 10.21 -1.16 21.18
N LYS A 22 10.24 -2.05 20.19
CA LYS A 22 10.04 -1.70 18.77
C LYS A 22 8.57 -1.31 18.55
N THR A 23 8.31 -0.09 18.11
CA THR A 23 6.98 0.35 17.69
C THR A 23 6.63 -0.27 16.34
N SER A 24 5.59 -1.11 16.32
CA SER A 24 5.05 -1.73 15.11
C SER A 24 4.24 -0.70 14.31
N THR A 25 4.72 -0.35 13.12
CA THR A 25 4.06 0.58 12.19
C THR A 25 2.93 -0.16 11.47
N ASN A 26 1.67 0.24 11.71
CA ASN A 26 0.49 -0.36 11.08
C ASN A 26 0.16 0.43 9.80
N THR A 27 0.52 -0.11 8.63
CA THR A 27 0.09 0.41 7.32
C THR A 27 -1.33 -0.02 7.04
N GLN A 28 -2.30 0.90 7.15
CA GLN A 28 -3.67 0.68 6.69
C GLN A 28 -3.83 1.24 5.27
N SER A 29 -3.92 0.36 4.28
CA SER A 29 -4.40 0.70 2.94
C SER A 29 -5.93 0.61 2.95
N VAL A 30 -6.61 1.76 2.82
CA VAL A 30 -8.07 1.79 2.65
C VAL A 30 -8.35 1.60 1.15
N ASP A 31 -8.83 0.42 0.75
CA ASP A 31 -9.35 0.16 -0.60
C ASP A 31 -10.85 0.50 -0.61
N LEU A 32 -11.26 1.38 -1.53
CA LEU A 32 -12.62 1.89 -1.64
C LEU A 32 -13.32 1.19 -2.82
N GLN A 33 -13.73 -0.09 -2.70
CA GLN A 33 -14.60 -0.72 -3.70
C GLN A 33 -15.53 -1.83 -3.17
N PRO A 34 -16.67 -2.09 -3.85
CA PRO A 34 -17.64 -3.11 -3.46
C PRO A 34 -17.09 -4.52 -3.64
N SER A 35 -17.32 -5.35 -2.63
CA SER A 35 -16.99 -6.75 -2.50
C SER A 35 -17.66 -7.62 -3.58
N GLY A 36 -16.84 -8.32 -4.38
CA GLY A 36 -17.31 -9.32 -5.35
C GLY A 36 -16.24 -10.07 -6.16
N GLY A 37 -14.98 -9.61 -6.20
CA GLY A 37 -13.89 -10.24 -6.96
C GLY A 37 -12.50 -9.98 -6.36
N SER A 38 -11.45 -10.52 -6.98
CA SER A 38 -10.07 -10.22 -6.60
C SER A 38 -9.74 -8.75 -6.90
N GLU A 39 -8.96 -8.12 -6.03
CA GLU A 39 -8.51 -6.74 -6.23
C GLU A 39 -7.71 -6.63 -7.53
N ILE A 40 -8.12 -5.72 -8.42
CA ILE A 40 -7.39 -5.49 -9.66
C ILE A 40 -6.08 -4.76 -9.32
N THR A 41 -4.98 -5.45 -9.53
CA THR A 41 -3.63 -4.90 -9.39
C THR A 41 -2.89 -5.10 -10.69
N TYR A 42 -1.81 -4.34 -10.90
CA TYR A 42 -0.97 -4.47 -12.09
C TYR A 42 -0.51 -5.93 -12.31
N GLY A 43 -0.04 -6.59 -11.24
CA GLY A 43 0.43 -7.97 -11.31
C GLY A 43 -0.69 -8.98 -11.60
N VAL A 44 -1.85 -8.82 -10.96
CA VAL A 44 -2.99 -9.71 -11.17
C VAL A 44 -3.56 -9.55 -12.58
N ALA A 45 -3.71 -8.32 -13.08
CA ALA A 45 -4.16 -8.06 -14.44
C ALA A 45 -3.18 -8.65 -15.47
N LYS A 46 -1.87 -8.37 -15.33
CA LYS A 46 -0.84 -8.90 -16.23
C LYS A 46 -0.76 -10.43 -16.25
N LYS A 47 -1.05 -11.09 -15.13
CA LYS A 47 -1.01 -12.55 -15.01
C LYS A 47 -2.23 -13.22 -15.64
N ASN A 48 -3.42 -12.66 -15.47
CA ASN A 48 -4.68 -13.34 -15.80
C ASN A 48 -5.29 -12.90 -17.13
N ILE A 49 -4.92 -11.73 -17.65
CA ILE A 49 -5.44 -11.20 -18.90
C ILE A 49 -4.50 -11.58 -20.04
N VAL A 50 -5.00 -12.41 -20.95
CA VAL A 50 -4.28 -12.93 -22.10
C VAL A 50 -5.05 -12.57 -23.36
N ILE A 51 -4.44 -11.72 -24.20
CA ILE A 51 -4.99 -11.29 -25.48
C ILE A 51 -5.30 -12.51 -26.35
N GLY A 52 -6.48 -12.51 -26.97
CA GLY A 52 -6.98 -13.59 -27.82
C GLY A 52 -7.48 -14.83 -27.08
N LYS A 53 -7.46 -14.85 -25.73
CA LYS A 53 -7.92 -15.99 -24.93
C LYS A 53 -8.91 -15.61 -23.84
N THR A 54 -8.61 -14.59 -23.06
CA THR A 54 -9.44 -14.17 -21.93
C THR A 54 -10.78 -13.63 -22.44
N ARG A 55 -11.88 -14.09 -21.84
CA ARG A 55 -13.24 -13.67 -22.20
C ARG A 55 -13.81 -12.70 -21.17
N GLN A 56 -14.84 -11.96 -21.57
CA GLN A 56 -15.59 -11.06 -20.68
C GLN A 56 -16.04 -11.75 -19.39
N GLU A 57 -16.58 -12.97 -19.48
CA GLU A 57 -17.02 -13.72 -18.30
C GLU A 57 -15.88 -14.03 -17.32
N ASP A 58 -14.66 -14.23 -17.81
CA ASP A 58 -13.49 -14.49 -16.97
C ASP A 58 -13.08 -13.21 -16.23
N VAL A 59 -13.13 -12.07 -16.93
CA VAL A 59 -12.83 -10.75 -16.37
C VAL A 59 -13.85 -10.38 -15.29
N ILE A 60 -15.15 -10.56 -15.55
CA ILE A 60 -16.20 -10.30 -14.55
C ILE A 60 -16.06 -11.22 -13.33
N LYS A 61 -15.79 -12.52 -13.54
CA LYS A 61 -15.57 -13.46 -12.42
C LYS A 61 -14.36 -13.07 -11.57
N LEU A 62 -13.31 -12.54 -12.20
CA LEU A 62 -12.06 -12.24 -11.54
C LEU A 62 -12.04 -10.86 -10.88
N PHE A 63 -12.57 -9.83 -11.55
CA PHE A 63 -12.46 -8.43 -11.14
C PHE A 63 -13.80 -7.77 -10.83
N GLY A 64 -14.93 -8.43 -11.11
CA GLY A 64 -16.26 -7.84 -11.02
C GLY A 64 -16.57 -6.92 -12.20
N SER A 65 -17.68 -6.18 -12.07
CA SER A 65 -18.11 -5.21 -13.08
C SER A 65 -17.08 -4.10 -13.29
N PRO A 66 -16.86 -3.63 -14.52
CA PRO A 66 -15.98 -2.50 -14.77
C PRO A 66 -16.52 -1.21 -14.18
N ASP A 67 -15.63 -0.27 -13.89
CA ASP A 67 -16.01 1.07 -13.43
C ASP A 67 -16.65 1.87 -14.58
N ASN A 68 -16.22 1.62 -15.82
CA ASN A 68 -16.82 2.20 -17.02
C ASN A 68 -16.79 1.20 -18.20
N MET A 69 -17.79 1.27 -19.07
CA MET A 69 -17.92 0.46 -20.27
C MET A 69 -18.34 1.33 -21.46
N ILE A 70 -17.65 1.20 -22.58
CA ILE A 70 -17.93 1.90 -23.84
C ILE A 70 -18.16 0.87 -24.94
N MET A 71 -19.31 0.95 -25.61
CA MET A 71 -19.62 0.12 -26.79
C MET A 71 -19.31 0.89 -28.08
N ARG A 72 -18.57 0.28 -29.02
CA ARG A 72 -18.27 0.83 -30.35
C ARG A 72 -18.37 -0.24 -31.43
N GLN A 73 -19.38 -0.12 -32.30
CA GLN A 73 -19.57 -1.02 -33.46
C GLN A 73 -19.60 -2.52 -33.09
N GLY A 74 -20.22 -2.85 -31.94
CA GLY A 74 -20.30 -4.21 -31.41
C GLY A 74 -19.03 -4.69 -30.70
N ARG A 75 -18.01 -3.85 -30.55
CA ARG A 75 -16.87 -4.07 -29.66
C ARG A 75 -17.06 -3.32 -28.36
N GLU A 76 -16.45 -3.80 -27.30
CA GLU A 76 -16.56 -3.20 -25.98
C GLU A 76 -15.20 -2.80 -25.44
N LEU A 77 -15.14 -1.65 -24.78
CA LEU A 77 -13.96 -1.18 -24.07
C LEU A 77 -14.35 -1.03 -22.60
N TRP A 78 -13.69 -1.76 -21.71
CA TRP A 78 -13.94 -1.73 -20.27
C TRP A 78 -12.78 -1.05 -19.56
N ILE A 79 -13.09 -0.24 -18.55
CA ILE A 79 -12.13 0.52 -17.76
C ILE A 79 -12.30 0.16 -16.29
N TYR A 80 -11.19 -0.12 -15.62
CA TYR A 80 -11.10 -0.29 -14.18
C TYR A 80 -10.10 0.72 -13.62
N ASP A 81 -10.50 1.49 -12.62
CA ASP A 81 -9.69 2.51 -11.97
C ASP A 81 -9.49 2.17 -10.49
N ARG A 82 -8.24 2.23 -10.03
CA ARG A 82 -7.88 2.01 -8.63
C ARG A 82 -7.00 3.13 -8.10
N PHE A 83 -7.25 3.50 -6.85
CA PHE A 83 -6.50 4.50 -6.10
C PHE A 83 -5.99 3.84 -4.82
N ARG A 84 -4.68 3.77 -4.63
CA ARG A 84 -4.06 3.33 -3.38
C ARG A 84 -3.41 4.49 -2.67
N VAL A 85 -3.75 4.67 -1.40
CA VAL A 85 -3.06 5.60 -0.51
C VAL A 85 -2.08 4.81 0.34
N GLU A 86 -0.80 5.10 0.19
CA GLU A 86 0.29 4.55 0.98
C GLU A 86 0.77 5.61 1.98
N SER A 87 0.62 5.36 3.28
CA SER A 87 1.18 6.21 4.32
C SER A 87 2.45 5.57 4.90
N SER A 88 3.56 6.30 4.83
CA SER A 88 4.82 5.93 5.45
C SER A 88 5.10 6.89 6.60
N SER A 89 5.28 6.34 7.80
CA SER A 89 5.64 7.12 8.98
C SER A 89 7.09 6.80 9.35
N GLU A 90 8.00 7.73 9.05
CA GLU A 90 9.38 7.61 9.50
C GLU A 90 9.52 8.30 10.87
N SER A 91 9.76 7.48 11.91
CA SER A 91 10.14 7.98 13.23
C SER A 91 11.66 7.90 13.38
N SER A 92 12.35 9.02 13.17
CA SER A 92 13.77 9.11 13.54
C SER A 92 13.87 9.27 15.07
N SER A 93 14.28 8.23 15.77
CA SER A 93 14.74 8.35 17.16
C SER A 93 16.24 8.64 17.12
N GLY A 94 16.60 9.91 17.04
CA GLY A 94 17.98 10.36 17.19
C GLY A 94 18.47 10.09 18.62
N TYR A 95 18.97 8.88 18.88
CA TYR A 95 19.76 8.59 20.08
C TYR A 95 21.16 9.16 19.90
N GLY A 96 21.26 10.49 19.95
CA GLY A 96 22.52 11.20 19.83
C GLY A 96 22.38 12.62 20.36
N THR A 97 22.96 12.86 21.54
CA THR A 97 23.42 14.18 22.02
C THR A 97 22.45 15.26 22.53
N LEU A 98 21.23 14.97 23.00
CA LEU A 98 20.38 16.00 23.63
C LEU A 98 20.06 15.79 25.12
N ILE A 99 21.08 15.48 25.93
CA ILE A 99 20.96 15.48 27.41
C ILE A 99 21.21 16.88 28.02
N LEU A 100 21.54 17.92 27.24
CA LEU A 100 21.94 19.22 27.82
C LEU A 100 20.92 20.36 27.74
N PHE A 101 19.83 20.25 27.00
CA PHE A 101 18.77 21.28 26.98
C PHE A 101 17.40 20.63 26.85
N GLY A 102 16.53 20.87 27.84
CA GLY A 102 15.20 20.30 27.93
C GLY A 102 14.37 20.58 26.68
N GLY A 103 13.99 19.52 25.97
CA GLY A 103 13.14 19.61 24.79
C GLY A 103 13.40 18.46 23.82
N SER A 104 12.90 17.26 24.12
CA SER A 104 12.83 16.18 23.13
C SER A 104 11.81 16.56 22.05
N SER A 105 12.25 17.16 20.95
CA SER A 105 11.42 17.33 19.76
C SER A 105 11.42 16.02 18.95
N ARG A 106 10.39 15.19 19.15
CA ARG A 106 10.11 14.05 18.27
C ARG A 106 9.62 14.59 16.92
N LYS A 107 10.50 14.66 15.92
CA LYS A 107 10.11 14.99 14.54
C LYS A 107 9.62 13.70 13.86
N SER A 108 8.30 13.58 13.73
CA SER A 108 7.67 12.51 12.94
C SER A 108 7.42 13.04 11.54
N THR A 109 8.05 12.44 10.53
CA THR A 109 7.73 12.73 9.12
C THR A 109 6.73 11.70 8.65
N VAL A 110 5.50 12.14 8.41
CA VAL A 110 4.49 11.32 7.72
C VAL A 110 4.55 11.69 6.24
N SER A 111 4.88 10.73 5.40
CA SER A 111 4.84 10.87 3.94
C SER A 111 3.70 10.02 3.39
N THR A 112 2.74 10.66 2.74
CA THR A 112 1.59 10.02 2.10
C THR A 112 1.80 10.05 0.60
N GLN A 113 1.86 8.88 -0.04
CA GLN A 113 1.94 8.74 -1.48
C GLN A 113 0.63 8.15 -2.01
N THR A 114 0.09 8.72 -3.08
CA THR A 114 -1.10 8.18 -3.75
C THR A 114 -0.69 7.56 -5.07
N LYS A 115 -1.02 6.29 -5.27
CA LYS A 115 -0.79 5.57 -6.53
C LYS A 115 -2.12 5.31 -7.24
N THR A 116 -2.13 5.52 -8.55
CA THR A 116 -3.29 5.24 -9.40
C THR A 116 -2.97 4.14 -10.39
N LEU A 117 -3.96 3.30 -10.67
CA LEU A 117 -3.90 2.27 -11.70
C LEU A 117 -5.17 2.34 -12.53
N THR A 118 -5.01 2.56 -13.84
CA THR A 118 -6.10 2.45 -14.82
C THR A 118 -5.80 1.25 -15.71
N VAL A 119 -6.74 0.31 -15.76
CA VAL A 119 -6.71 -0.86 -16.65
C VAL A 119 -7.77 -0.69 -17.73
N ILE A 120 -7.38 -0.86 -18.99
CA ILE A 120 -8.27 -0.77 -20.14
C ILE A 120 -8.22 -2.08 -20.90
N LEU A 121 -9.40 -2.63 -21.19
CA LEU A 121 -9.59 -3.88 -21.92
C LEU A 121 -10.47 -3.62 -23.13
N ASP A 122 -9.94 -3.87 -24.31
CA ASP A 122 -10.72 -3.89 -25.54
C ASP A 122 -11.14 -5.32 -25.84
N PHE A 123 -12.44 -5.54 -26.04
CA PHE A 123 -13.05 -6.80 -26.42
C PHE A 123 -13.56 -6.74 -27.84
N ASN A 124 -13.29 -7.80 -28.59
CA ASN A 124 -13.88 -7.98 -29.91
C ASN A 124 -15.39 -8.29 -29.82
N LYS A 125 -16.02 -8.45 -30.99
CA LYS A 125 -17.47 -8.71 -31.10
C LYS A 125 -17.96 -10.01 -30.47
N VAL A 126 -17.06 -10.92 -30.12
CA VAL A 126 -17.39 -12.21 -29.48
C VAL A 126 -17.01 -12.23 -28.00
N GLY A 127 -16.62 -11.08 -27.43
CA GLY A 127 -16.31 -10.93 -26.02
C GLY A 127 -14.93 -11.46 -25.63
N ILE A 128 -13.98 -11.54 -26.56
CA ILE A 128 -12.59 -11.94 -26.28
C ILE A 128 -11.70 -10.70 -26.30
N VAL A 129 -10.79 -10.59 -25.34
CA VAL A 129 -9.81 -9.48 -25.27
C VAL A 129 -8.99 -9.41 -26.55
N GLU A 130 -9.09 -8.29 -27.28
CA GLU A 130 -8.30 -7.97 -28.47
C GLU A 130 -7.11 -7.07 -28.16
N ASP A 131 -7.24 -6.19 -27.15
CA ASP A 131 -6.14 -5.35 -26.66
C ASP A 131 -6.26 -5.11 -25.14
N PHE A 132 -5.13 -4.85 -24.51
CA PHE A 132 -5.01 -4.65 -23.07
C PHE A 132 -3.92 -3.62 -22.77
N SER A 133 -4.29 -2.56 -22.07
CA SER A 133 -3.35 -1.52 -21.65
C SER A 133 -3.53 -1.14 -20.20
N MET A 134 -2.45 -0.67 -19.58
CA MET A 134 -2.43 -0.22 -18.20
C MET A 134 -1.67 1.08 -18.08
N ARG A 135 -2.16 1.98 -17.23
CA ARG A 135 -1.49 3.22 -16.85
C ARG A 135 -1.33 3.25 -15.35
N VAL A 136 -0.13 3.56 -14.89
CA VAL A 136 0.18 3.77 -13.48
C VAL A 136 0.59 5.22 -13.28
N GLY A 137 0.05 5.85 -12.24
CA GLY A 137 0.36 7.22 -11.82
C GLY A 137 0.72 7.27 -10.35
N GLY A 138 1.43 8.31 -9.94
CA GLY A 138 1.79 8.53 -8.55
C GLY A 138 1.93 10.01 -8.24
N TYR A 139 1.39 10.45 -7.10
CA TYR A 139 1.55 11.78 -6.53
C TYR A 139 2.08 11.68 -5.10
#